data_AF-A0A970W086-F1
#
_entry.id   AF-A0A970W086-F1
#
_cell.length_a   1.000
_cell.length_b   1.000
_cell.length_c   1.000
_cell.angle_alpha   90.00
_cell.angle_beta   90.00
_cell.angle_gamma   90.00
#
_symmetry.space_group_name_H-M   'P 1'
#
loop_
_entity.id
_entity.type
_entity.pdbx_description
1 polymer ?
#
loop_
_entity_poly.entity_id
_entity_poly.type
_entity_poly.pdbx_seq_one_letter_code
_entity_poly.pdbx_strand_id
1 'polypeptide(L)' 'MITTKYYQTWAEYLAAHPEISFKEEKVMAPVMQKYEDAFFDFIMYL' A
#
# COMPACT_ATOMS: atom_id res chain seq x y z
N MET A 1 -21.63 -6.89 -7.19
CA MET A 1 -20.27 -7.49 -7.21
C MET A 1 -19.29 -6.33 -7.16
N ILE A 2 -18.46 -6.24 -6.13
CA ILE A 2 -17.41 -5.22 -6.09
C ILE A 2 -16.31 -5.72 -7.03
N THR A 3 -16.19 -5.12 -8.20
CA THR A 3 -15.06 -5.37 -9.12
C THR A 3 -13.84 -4.66 -8.54
N THR A 4 -13.04 -5.38 -7.75
CA THR A 4 -11.76 -4.88 -7.26
C THR A 4 -10.74 -4.91 -8.39
N LYS A 5 -10.26 -3.73 -8.80
CA LYS A 5 -9.19 -3.62 -9.79
C LYS A 5 -7.85 -3.84 -9.09
N TYR A 6 -7.12 -4.86 -9.52
CA TYR A 6 -5.74 -5.07 -9.10
C TYR A 6 -4.83 -4.14 -9.90
N TYR A 7 -3.96 -3.41 -9.21
CA TYR A 7 -2.95 -2.55 -9.82
C TYR A 7 -1.58 -3.18 -9.58
N GLN A 8 -0.79 -3.33 -10.64
CA GLN A 8 0.51 -3.99 -10.53
C GLN A 8 1.58 -3.10 -9.91
N THR A 9 1.45 -1.78 -10.09
CA THR A 9 2.46 -0.82 -9.61
C THR A 9 1.81 0.35 -8.89
N TRP A 10 2.56 0.94 -7.97
CA TRP A 10 2.14 2.14 -7.25
C TRP A 10 1.86 3.32 -8.20
N ALA A 11 2.66 3.47 -9.27
CA ALA A 11 2.46 4.51 -10.27
C ALA A 11 1.13 4.35 -11.04
N GLU A 12 0.74 3.11 -11.37
CA GLU A 12 -0.54 2.82 -12.01
C GLU A 12 -1.71 3.13 -11.08
N TYR A 13 -1.57 2.79 -9.80
CA TYR A 13 -2.56 3.11 -8.77
C TYR A 13 -2.74 4.62 -8.61
N LEU A 14 -1.65 5.38 -8.44
CA LEU A 14 -1.70 6.84 -8.31
C LEU A 14 -2.27 7.52 -9.56
N ALA A 15 -1.95 7.03 -10.76
CA ALA A 15 -2.51 7.56 -12.00
C ALA A 15 -4.04 7.41 -12.08
N ALA A 16 -4.59 6.36 -11.46
CA ALA A 16 -6.03 6.13 -11.37
C ALA A 16 -6.70 6.83 -10.18
N HIS A 17 -5.92 7.31 -9.22
CA HIS A 17 -6.38 7.90 -7.96
C HIS A 17 -5.76 9.28 -7.72
N PRO A 18 -6.11 10.29 -8.54
CA PRO A 18 -5.58 11.66 -8.42
C PRO A 18 -6.00 12.36 -7.12
N GLU A 19 -6.97 11.81 -6.37
CA GLU A 19 -7.36 12.27 -5.05
C GLU A 19 -6.27 12.07 -3.98
N ILE A 20 -5.32 11.17 -4.22
CA ILE A 20 -4.22 10.89 -3.29
C ILE A 20 -3.13 11.93 -3.51
N SER A 21 -2.97 12.81 -2.53
CA SER A 21 -1.90 13.80 -2.51
C SER A 21 -0.64 13.25 -1.84
N PHE A 22 0.49 13.92 -2.10
CA PHE A 22 1.79 13.62 -1.47
C PHE A 22 1.73 13.62 0.08
N LYS A 23 0.77 14.34 0.67
CA LYS A 23 0.60 14.40 2.12
C LYS A 23 0.06 13.09 2.69
N GLU A 24 -0.91 12.46 2.01
CA GLU A 24 -1.49 11.19 2.43
C GLU A 24 -0.49 10.04 2.25
N GLU A 25 0.23 10.04 1.12
CA GLU A 25 1.33 9.09 0.87
C GLU A 25 2.37 9.12 1.99
N LYS A 26 2.82 10.32 2.40
CA LYS A 26 3.82 10.47 3.47
C LYS A 26 3.32 9.99 4.84
N VAL A 27 2.03 10.15 5.13
CA VAL A 27 1.43 9.65 6.39
C VAL A 27 1.28 8.13 6.35
N MET A 28 0.96 7.57 5.18
CA MET A 28 0.66 6.15 5.05
C MET A 28 1.91 5.28 4.90
N ALA A 29 2.99 5.80 4.32
CA ALA A 29 4.27 5.10 4.15
C ALA A 29 4.80 4.43 5.44
N PRO A 30 4.93 5.11 6.60
CA PRO A 30 5.40 4.47 7.83
C PRO A 30 4.42 3.43 8.40
N VAL A 31 3.13 3.49 8.03
CA VAL A 31 2.14 2.50 8.46
C VAL A 31 2.24 1.25 7.61
N MET A 32 2.43 1.38 6.29
CA MET A 32 2.68 0.25 5.40
C MET A 32 3.95 -0.50 5.78
N GLN A 33 5.04 0.23 6.09
CA GLN A 33 6.28 -0.37 6.58
C GLN A 33 6.04 -1.26 7.81
N LYS A 34 5.25 -0.80 8.79
CA LYS A 34 4.94 -1.62 9.98
C LYS A 34 4.18 -2.91 9.65
N TYR A 35 3.28 -2.87 8.67
CA TYR A 35 2.58 -4.06 8.22
C TYR A 35 3.50 -5.03 7.50
N GLU A 36 4.39 -4.52 6.66
CA GLU A 36 5.42 -5.31 5.99
C GLU A 36 6.37 -5.97 6.99
N ASP A 37 6.87 -5.21 7.97
CA ASP A 37 7.73 -5.71 9.04
C ASP A 37 7.02 -6.82 9.84
N ALA A 38 5.77 -6.61 10.25
CA ALA A 38 4.98 -7.60 10.99
C ALA A 38 4.70 -8.86 10.16
N PHE A 39 4.44 -8.71 8.86
CA PHE A 39 4.22 -9.85 7.97
C PHE A 39 5.50 -10.63 7.73
N PHE A 40 6.63 -9.94 7.58
CA PHE A 40 7.93 -10.56 7.45
C PHE A 40 8.32 -11.30 8.73
N ASP A 41 8.15 -10.69 9.90
CA ASP A 41 8.38 -11.34 11.19
C ASP A 41 7.49 -12.59 11.34
N PHE A 42 6.21 -12.51 10.96
CA PHE A 42 5.33 -13.67 10.98
C PHE A 42 5.85 -14.82 10.10
N ILE A 43 6.34 -14.54 8.90
CA ILE A 43 6.91 -15.57 8.00
C ILE A 43 8.21 -16.15 8.57
N MET A 44 9.08 -15.29 9.10
CA MET A 44 10.42 -15.68 9.55
C MET A 44 10.41 -16.46 10.86
N TYR A 45 9.41 -16.23 11.72
CA TYR A 45 9.31 -16.84 13.05
C TYR A 45 8.11 -17.78 13.22
N LEU A 46 7.58 -18.30 12.12
CA LEU A 46 6.55 -19.34 12.05
C LEU A 46 7.03 -20.70 12.59
#